data_AF-A0A1G2KGK9-F1
#
_entry.id   AF-A0A1G2KGK9-F1
#
_cell.length_a   1.000
_cell.length_b   1.000
_cell.length_c   1.000
_cell.angle_alpha   90.00
_cell.angle_beta   90.00
_cell.angle_gamma   90.00
#
_symmetry.space_group_name_H-M   'P 1'
#
loop_
_entity.id
_entity.type
_entity.pdbx_description
1 polymer ?
#
loop_
_entity_poly.entity_id
_entity_poly.type
_entity_poly.pdbx_seq_one_letter_code
_entity_poly.pdbx_strand_id
1 'polypeptide(L)'
;PEALLAGGEYGVRVIPGIEMSVEEHGAHILGYGIDCRDKALRTELENAKHSRLGGAKKMVELLKKNEGFAVEWEDVLRAASGSSVVARPHIVRAIMARPENKEKLDGITMHDFFEKYFAENGPNYVHRAHIVAKDAIALLHGAGGVAVWSHPAVHFPKNYEGLENFLKELVAWSIEGIEAFNHSHTEDDTEFLYGLANKYGMIITAGSDFHEVGQHHRSPEGLHSAENVGDYETYSFPIGDIVVKLDAAVEQQRGR
;
A
#
# COMPACT_ATOMS: atom_id res chain seq x y z
N PRO A 1 -6.69 -9.87 14.67
CA PRO A 1 -7.62 -10.43 15.67
C PRO A 1 -9.06 -9.88 15.53
N GLU A 2 -9.24 -8.56 15.43
CA GLU A 2 -10.57 -7.93 15.29
C GLU A 2 -11.25 -8.25 13.95
N ALA A 3 -10.55 -8.06 12.83
CA ALA A 3 -11.09 -8.36 11.50
C ALA A 3 -11.52 -9.84 11.35
N LEU A 4 -10.75 -10.78 11.92
CA LEU A 4 -11.10 -12.21 11.92
C LEU A 4 -12.41 -12.48 12.67
N LEU A 5 -12.63 -11.80 13.81
CA LEU A 5 -13.87 -11.93 14.59
C LEU A 5 -15.07 -11.37 13.81
N ALA A 6 -14.93 -10.14 13.29
CA ALA A 6 -15.97 -9.51 12.48
C ALA A 6 -16.30 -10.36 11.23
N GLY A 7 -15.28 -10.91 10.55
CA GLY A 7 -15.49 -11.83 9.44
C GLY A 7 -16.38 -13.02 9.80
N GLY A 8 -16.13 -13.64 10.96
CA GLY A 8 -16.97 -14.73 11.48
C GLY A 8 -18.43 -14.30 11.73
N GLU A 9 -18.65 -13.11 12.28
CA GLU A 9 -19.99 -12.56 12.56
C GLU A 9 -20.79 -12.30 11.27
N TYR A 10 -20.12 -11.78 10.23
CA TYR A 10 -20.76 -11.42 8.96
C TYR A 10 -20.70 -12.52 7.91
N GLY A 11 -20.13 -13.70 8.22
CA GLY A 11 -19.95 -14.78 7.25
C GLY A 11 -18.97 -14.43 6.12
N VAL A 12 -18.07 -13.46 6.37
CA VAL A 12 -17.04 -13.01 5.43
C VAL A 12 -15.74 -13.69 5.79
N ARG A 13 -15.14 -14.36 4.80
CA ARG A 13 -13.82 -14.93 4.95
C ARG A 13 -12.78 -13.82 5.07
N VAL A 14 -11.93 -13.92 6.11
CA VAL A 14 -10.83 -12.97 6.34
C VAL A 14 -9.50 -13.72 6.28
N ILE A 15 -8.61 -13.26 5.41
CA ILE A 15 -7.22 -13.73 5.33
C ILE A 15 -6.36 -12.71 6.08
N PRO A 16 -5.61 -13.10 7.12
CA PRO A 16 -4.66 -12.21 7.77
C PRO A 16 -3.67 -11.69 6.73
N GLY A 17 -3.49 -10.38 6.67
CA GLY A 17 -2.54 -9.78 5.75
C GLY A 17 -1.89 -8.52 6.27
N ILE A 18 -0.86 -8.10 5.57
CA ILE A 18 -0.11 -6.88 5.83
C ILE A 18 0.42 -6.30 4.52
N GLU A 19 0.65 -5.00 4.49
CA GLU A 19 1.39 -4.33 3.42
C GLU A 19 2.69 -3.78 4.00
N MET A 20 3.83 -4.10 3.37
CA MET A 20 5.15 -3.65 3.77
C MET A 20 5.71 -2.71 2.71
N SER A 21 6.06 -1.49 3.11
CA SER A 21 6.80 -0.55 2.26
C SER A 21 8.27 -0.94 2.21
N VAL A 22 8.82 -1.10 1.01
CA VAL A 22 10.23 -1.50 0.78
C VAL A 22 11.07 -0.35 0.21
N GLU A 23 12.39 -0.44 0.31
CA GLU A 23 13.31 0.62 -0.15
C GLU A 23 13.26 0.78 -1.68
N GLU A 24 13.25 -0.33 -2.40
CA GLU A 24 13.35 -0.38 -3.84
C GLU A 24 12.10 0.24 -4.49
N HIS A 25 12.31 1.33 -5.22
CA HIS A 25 11.25 2.07 -5.94
C HIS A 25 10.09 2.57 -5.04
N GLY A 26 10.28 2.56 -3.71
CA GLY A 26 9.19 2.79 -2.76
C GLY A 26 8.05 1.77 -2.90
N ALA A 27 8.31 0.60 -3.48
CA ALA A 27 7.32 -0.42 -3.77
C ALA A 27 6.69 -0.98 -2.49
N HIS A 28 5.52 -1.61 -2.64
CA HIS A 28 4.84 -2.27 -1.53
C HIS A 28 4.70 -3.78 -1.78
N ILE A 29 4.98 -4.58 -0.75
CA ILE A 29 4.83 -6.03 -0.77
C ILE A 29 3.74 -6.43 0.22
N LEU A 30 2.72 -7.11 -0.27
CA LEU A 30 1.65 -7.70 0.52
C LEU A 30 2.09 -9.05 1.07
N GLY A 31 1.79 -9.29 2.34
CA GLY A 31 1.88 -10.60 2.97
C GLY A 31 0.49 -11.17 3.22
N TYR A 32 0.19 -12.35 2.69
CA TYR A 32 -1.09 -13.04 2.94
C TYR A 32 -0.90 -14.32 3.74
N GLY A 33 -1.81 -14.61 4.67
CA GLY A 33 -1.79 -15.83 5.47
C GLY A 33 -0.74 -15.83 6.60
N ILE A 34 -0.19 -14.67 6.94
CA ILE A 34 0.85 -14.51 7.96
C ILE A 34 0.39 -14.88 9.38
N ASP A 35 1.28 -15.44 10.20
CA ASP A 35 1.12 -15.47 11.66
C ASP A 35 1.45 -14.10 12.24
N CYS A 36 0.41 -13.33 12.57
CA CYS A 36 0.53 -12.02 13.21
C CYS A 36 1.20 -12.02 14.60
N ARG A 37 1.53 -13.20 15.15
CA ARG A 37 2.26 -13.36 16.41
C ARG A 37 3.74 -13.68 16.19
N ASP A 38 4.19 -13.83 14.94
CA ASP A 38 5.60 -14.05 14.65
C ASP A 38 6.47 -12.95 15.25
N LYS A 39 7.55 -13.35 15.92
CA LYS A 39 8.38 -12.43 16.70
C LYS A 39 9.22 -11.54 15.81
N ALA A 40 9.75 -12.07 14.71
CA ALA A 40 10.60 -11.31 13.80
C ALA A 40 9.76 -10.23 13.10
N LEU A 41 8.60 -10.62 12.56
CA LEU A 41 7.66 -9.72 11.93
C LEU A 41 7.24 -8.61 12.88
N ARG A 42 6.81 -8.94 14.11
CA ARG A 42 6.42 -7.94 15.10
C ARG A 42 7.55 -6.97 15.46
N THR A 43 8.78 -7.47 15.57
CA THR A 43 9.95 -6.62 15.87
C THR A 43 10.16 -5.61 14.74
N GLU A 44 10.09 -6.05 13.49
CA GLU A 44 10.23 -5.16 12.34
C GLU A 44 9.10 -4.12 12.28
N LEU A 45 7.87 -4.53 12.54
CA LEU A 45 6.73 -3.60 12.55
C LEU A 45 6.83 -2.54 13.64
N GLU A 46 7.34 -2.88 14.82
CA GLU A 46 7.60 -1.89 15.87
C GLU A 46 8.74 -0.93 15.48
N ASN A 47 9.80 -1.42 14.82
CA ASN A 47 10.87 -0.56 14.28
C ASN A 47 10.32 0.42 13.23
N ALA A 48 9.55 -0.10 12.28
CA ALA A 48 8.91 0.69 11.23
C ALA A 48 7.94 1.75 11.83
N LYS A 49 7.19 1.38 12.87
CA LYS A 49 6.29 2.31 13.59
C LYS A 49 7.06 3.43 14.28
N HIS A 50 8.17 3.13 14.96
CA HIS A 50 9.02 4.14 15.59
C HIS A 50 9.65 5.08 14.56
N SER A 51 10.21 4.53 13.48
CA SER A 51 10.77 5.30 12.35
C SER A 51 9.72 6.24 11.76
N ARG A 52 8.52 5.71 11.50
CA ARG A 52 7.39 6.47 10.93
C ARG A 52 6.92 7.60 11.86
N LEU A 53 6.86 7.37 13.16
CA LEU A 53 6.51 8.39 14.16
C LEU A 53 7.55 9.52 14.20
N GLY A 54 8.84 9.16 14.22
CA GLY A 54 9.95 10.13 14.20
C GLY A 54 9.92 10.99 12.93
N GLY A 55 9.78 10.34 11.77
CA GLY A 55 9.68 11.03 10.48
C GLY A 55 8.43 11.92 10.39
N ALA A 56 7.28 11.47 10.89
CA ALA A 56 6.05 12.28 10.92
C ALA A 56 6.22 13.56 11.75
N LYS A 57 6.78 13.47 12.96
CA LYS A 57 7.09 14.65 13.78
C LYS A 57 8.03 15.60 13.04
N LYS A 58 9.06 15.06 12.40
CA LYS A 58 10.03 15.89 11.67
C LYS A 58 9.41 16.60 10.47
N MET A 59 8.54 15.93 9.71
CA MET A 59 7.80 16.53 8.61
C MET A 59 6.90 17.68 9.07
N VAL A 60 6.23 17.54 10.23
CA VAL A 60 5.44 18.62 10.84
C VAL A 60 6.32 19.83 11.16
N GLU A 61 7.49 19.63 11.77
CA GLU A 61 8.44 20.72 12.04
C GLU A 61 8.90 21.43 10.76
N LEU A 62 9.21 20.65 9.70
CA LEU A 62 9.64 21.20 8.41
C LEU A 62 8.53 22.02 7.75
N LEU A 63 7.30 21.52 7.75
CA LEU A 63 6.15 22.25 7.20
C LEU A 63 5.86 23.54 7.99
N LYS A 64 5.98 23.53 9.31
CA LYS A 64 5.89 24.77 10.10
C LYS A 64 7.00 25.75 9.72
N LYS A 65 8.23 25.26 9.63
CA LYS A 65 9.42 26.09 9.41
C LYS A 65 9.50 26.67 7.99
N ASN A 66 9.29 25.83 6.99
CA ASN A 66 9.53 26.16 5.58
C ASN A 66 8.29 26.80 4.95
N GLU A 67 7.10 26.36 5.35
CA GLU A 67 5.83 26.78 4.76
C GLU A 67 5.02 27.71 5.66
N GLY A 68 5.33 27.80 6.96
CA GLY A 68 4.56 28.62 7.90
C GLY A 68 3.17 28.05 8.19
N PHE A 69 2.92 26.76 7.95
CA PHE A 69 1.63 26.15 8.27
C PHE A 69 1.40 26.15 9.79
N ALA A 70 0.20 26.56 10.20
CA ALA A 70 -0.26 26.38 11.57
C ALA A 70 -0.63 24.91 11.76
N VAL A 71 0.12 24.19 12.61
CA VAL A 71 -0.18 22.80 13.01
C VAL A 71 0.63 22.46 14.25
N GLU A 72 0.00 21.80 15.22
CA GLU A 72 0.67 21.18 16.36
C GLU A 72 0.63 19.66 16.26
N TRP A 73 1.54 19.00 16.98
CA TRP A 73 1.60 17.54 16.94
C TRP A 73 0.28 16.90 17.42
N GLU A 74 -0.40 17.54 18.36
CA GLU A 74 -1.71 17.12 18.88
C GLU A 74 -2.81 17.20 17.83
N ASP A 75 -2.73 18.11 16.85
CA ASP A 75 -3.66 18.15 15.71
C ASP A 75 -3.51 16.87 14.86
N VAL A 76 -2.27 16.44 14.63
CA VAL A 76 -1.96 15.21 13.88
C VAL A 76 -2.44 13.96 14.62
N LEU A 77 -2.27 13.92 15.95
CA LEU A 77 -2.78 12.81 16.77
C LEU A 77 -4.32 12.73 16.73
N ARG A 78 -5.00 13.88 16.74
CA ARG A 78 -6.47 13.91 16.56
C ARG A 78 -6.87 13.41 15.18
N ALA A 79 -6.18 13.85 14.13
CA ALA A 79 -6.44 13.40 12.76
C ALA A 79 -6.15 11.90 12.54
N ALA A 80 -5.26 11.31 13.36
CA ALA A 80 -4.95 9.89 13.37
C ALA A 80 -5.78 9.09 14.39
N SER A 81 -6.80 9.68 15.02
CA SER A 81 -7.63 8.98 16.00
C SER A 81 -8.32 7.76 15.36
N GLY A 82 -8.18 6.60 15.97
CA GLY A 82 -8.65 5.32 15.42
C GLY A 82 -7.62 4.58 14.55
N SER A 83 -6.51 5.22 14.17
CA SER A 83 -5.41 4.59 13.44
C SER A 83 -4.35 4.07 14.41
N SER A 84 -3.81 2.88 14.13
CA SER A 84 -2.70 2.29 14.90
C SER A 84 -1.35 3.01 14.65
N VAL A 85 -1.27 3.77 13.54
CA VAL A 85 -0.03 4.39 13.04
C VAL A 85 -0.32 5.75 12.39
N VAL A 86 0.55 6.74 12.64
CA VAL A 86 0.50 8.05 11.97
C VAL A 86 1.12 7.97 10.56
N ALA A 87 0.28 8.07 9.54
CA ALA A 87 0.68 8.26 8.14
C ALA A 87 0.64 9.74 7.68
N ARG A 88 1.24 10.03 6.51
CA ARG A 88 1.28 11.37 5.90
C ARG A 88 -0.12 12.00 5.70
N PRO A 89 -1.17 11.26 5.27
CA PRO A 89 -2.50 11.83 5.12
C PRO A 89 -3.03 12.48 6.41
N HIS A 90 -2.71 11.95 7.60
CA HIS A 90 -3.13 12.57 8.86
C HIS A 90 -2.45 13.93 9.09
N ILE A 91 -1.21 14.11 8.64
CA ILE A 91 -0.52 15.41 8.71
C ILE A 91 -1.22 16.42 7.81
N VAL A 92 -1.53 16.02 6.57
CA VAL A 92 -2.24 16.88 5.61
C VAL A 92 -3.62 17.26 6.13
N ARG A 93 -4.40 16.29 6.64
CA ARG A 93 -5.71 16.54 7.25
C ARG A 93 -5.62 17.49 8.43
N ALA A 94 -4.63 17.30 9.32
CA ALA A 94 -4.42 18.19 10.45
C ALA A 94 -4.15 19.63 10.01
N ILE A 95 -3.31 19.82 8.98
CA ILE A 95 -3.01 21.15 8.41
C ILE A 95 -4.24 21.76 7.74
N MET A 96 -4.97 21.01 6.92
CA MET A 96 -6.17 21.48 6.21
C MET A 96 -7.32 21.82 7.15
N ALA A 97 -7.42 21.15 8.31
CA ALA A 97 -8.46 21.42 9.30
C ALA A 97 -8.26 22.74 10.05
N ARG A 98 -7.06 23.33 10.02
CA ARG A 98 -6.75 24.57 10.76
C ARG A 98 -7.29 25.80 10.04
N PRO A 99 -8.15 26.62 10.69
CA PRO A 99 -8.70 27.83 10.09
C PRO A 99 -7.62 28.80 9.57
N GLU A 100 -6.48 28.86 10.24
CA GLU A 100 -5.36 29.74 9.90
C GLU A 100 -4.71 29.40 8.56
N ASN A 101 -4.86 28.15 8.09
CA ASN A 101 -4.31 27.72 6.81
C ASN A 101 -5.31 27.85 5.65
N LYS A 102 -6.59 28.20 5.92
CA LYS A 102 -7.65 28.20 4.89
C LYS A 102 -7.34 29.08 3.70
N GLU A 103 -6.84 30.30 3.92
CA GLU A 103 -6.48 31.22 2.83
C GLU A 103 -5.34 30.65 1.96
N LYS A 104 -4.34 30.03 2.59
CA LYS A 104 -3.19 29.44 1.89
C LYS A 104 -3.56 28.15 1.14
N LEU A 105 -4.57 27.42 1.60
CA LEU A 105 -4.99 26.12 1.07
C LEU A 105 -6.32 26.17 0.30
N ASP A 106 -6.81 27.37 -0.03
CA ASP A 106 -8.05 27.48 -0.78
C ASP A 106 -7.94 26.78 -2.15
N GLY A 107 -8.90 25.91 -2.45
CA GLY A 107 -8.90 25.08 -3.65
C GLY A 107 -7.83 23.98 -3.74
N ILE A 108 -6.97 23.80 -2.72
CA ILE A 108 -5.93 22.75 -2.73
C ILE A 108 -6.52 21.43 -2.26
N THR A 109 -6.48 20.41 -3.12
CA THR A 109 -6.86 19.04 -2.75
C THR A 109 -5.75 18.33 -1.97
N MET A 110 -6.04 17.16 -1.40
CA MET A 110 -5.02 16.34 -0.75
C MET A 110 -3.90 15.94 -1.72
N HIS A 111 -4.27 15.62 -2.96
CA HIS A 111 -3.32 15.27 -4.02
C HIS A 111 -2.40 16.46 -4.34
N ASP A 112 -2.97 17.65 -4.58
CA ASP A 112 -2.19 18.87 -4.84
C ASP A 112 -1.25 19.21 -3.68
N PHE A 113 -1.69 18.98 -2.44
CA PHE A 113 -0.84 19.17 -1.27
C PHE A 113 0.36 18.21 -1.29
N PHE A 114 0.14 16.95 -1.64
CA PHE A 114 1.22 15.97 -1.73
C PHE A 114 2.23 16.35 -2.79
N GLU A 115 1.78 16.69 -4.00
CA GLU A 115 2.66 17.10 -5.09
C GLU A 115 3.45 18.37 -4.74
N LYS A 116 2.79 19.36 -4.12
CA LYS A 116 3.41 20.66 -3.86
C LYS A 116 4.31 20.68 -2.65
N TYR A 117 3.88 20.08 -1.54
CA TYR A 117 4.53 20.23 -0.23
C TYR A 117 5.21 18.96 0.26
N PHE A 118 4.93 17.80 -0.34
CA PHE A 118 5.48 16.50 0.05
C PHE A 118 6.12 15.74 -1.11
N ALA A 119 6.49 16.43 -2.18
CA ALA A 119 7.26 15.86 -3.28
C ALA A 119 8.47 15.08 -2.72
N GLU A 120 8.75 13.94 -3.34
CA GLU A 120 9.90 13.11 -2.98
C GLU A 120 11.19 13.92 -3.12
N ASN A 121 12.11 13.76 -2.15
CA ASN A 121 13.33 14.57 -2.01
C ASN A 121 13.09 16.09 -1.81
N GLY A 122 11.84 16.52 -1.60
CA GLY A 122 11.47 17.90 -1.32
C GLY A 122 11.91 18.36 0.09
N PRO A 123 11.92 19.68 0.35
CA PRO A 123 12.44 20.26 1.60
C PRO A 123 11.67 19.86 2.86
N ASN A 124 10.45 19.35 2.69
CA ASN A 124 9.58 18.89 3.78
C ASN A 124 9.49 17.36 3.86
N TYR A 125 10.15 16.64 2.95
CA TYR A 125 10.11 15.19 2.89
C TYR A 125 11.19 14.59 3.81
N VAL A 126 10.82 13.57 4.56
CA VAL A 126 11.74 12.84 5.44
C VAL A 126 11.77 11.40 4.99
N HIS A 127 12.91 10.99 4.42
CA HIS A 127 13.16 9.59 4.10
C HIS A 127 13.13 8.75 5.37
N ARG A 128 12.52 7.58 5.26
CA ARG A 128 12.44 6.60 6.32
C ARG A 128 13.32 5.44 5.91
N ALA A 129 13.96 4.80 6.89
CA ALA A 129 14.51 3.47 6.66
C ALA A 129 13.33 2.55 6.34
N HIS A 130 13.37 1.94 5.16
CA HIS A 130 12.47 0.87 4.79
C HIS A 130 13.24 -0.44 4.86
N ILE A 131 12.53 -1.56 4.93
CA ILE A 131 13.14 -2.87 4.78
C ILE A 131 13.44 -3.08 3.29
N VAL A 132 14.56 -3.72 2.96
CA VAL A 132 14.83 -4.10 1.56
C VAL A 132 13.85 -5.20 1.12
N ALA A 133 13.43 -5.18 -0.14
CA ALA A 133 12.39 -6.05 -0.68
C ALA A 133 12.67 -7.54 -0.43
N LYS A 134 13.92 -7.96 -0.62
CA LYS A 134 14.36 -9.33 -0.35
C LYS A 134 14.12 -9.74 1.10
N ASP A 135 14.45 -8.87 2.05
CA ASP A 135 14.29 -9.16 3.48
C ASP A 135 12.82 -9.10 3.89
N ALA A 136 12.02 -8.22 3.27
CA ALA A 136 10.57 -8.19 3.46
C ALA A 136 9.92 -9.50 3.02
N ILE A 137 10.25 -10.00 1.82
CA ILE A 137 9.75 -11.29 1.32
C ILE A 137 10.15 -12.42 2.28
N ALA A 138 11.43 -12.49 2.66
CA ALA A 138 11.92 -13.51 3.60
C ALA A 138 11.21 -13.43 4.97
N LEU A 139 10.91 -12.22 5.45
CA LEU A 139 10.20 -12.01 6.71
C LEU A 139 8.74 -12.50 6.63
N LEU A 140 8.04 -12.21 5.53
CA LEU A 140 6.68 -12.68 5.28
C LEU A 140 6.62 -14.22 5.20
N HIS A 141 7.58 -14.81 4.50
CA HIS A 141 7.78 -16.25 4.43
C HIS A 141 8.06 -16.88 5.79
N GLY A 142 8.92 -16.25 6.60
CA GLY A 142 9.23 -16.68 7.96
C GLY A 142 8.02 -16.59 8.91
N ALA A 143 7.10 -15.67 8.65
CA ALA A 143 5.81 -15.58 9.32
C ALA A 143 4.77 -16.59 8.78
N GLY A 144 5.15 -17.48 7.85
CA GLY A 144 4.27 -18.52 7.29
C GLY A 144 3.23 -18.00 6.30
N GLY A 145 3.42 -16.79 5.77
CA GLY A 145 2.60 -16.21 4.71
C GLY A 145 3.32 -16.17 3.38
N VAL A 146 2.59 -15.80 2.32
CA VAL A 146 3.13 -15.61 0.96
C VAL A 146 3.28 -14.14 0.64
N ALA A 147 4.21 -13.81 -0.26
CA ALA A 147 4.50 -12.45 -0.68
C ALA A 147 3.88 -12.16 -2.06
N VAL A 148 3.26 -10.99 -2.19
CA VAL A 148 2.59 -10.52 -3.40
C VAL A 148 2.99 -9.08 -3.68
N TRP A 149 3.36 -8.74 -4.91
CA TRP A 149 3.69 -7.36 -5.25
C TRP A 149 2.42 -6.52 -5.41
N SER A 150 2.27 -5.50 -4.57
CA SER A 150 1.12 -4.60 -4.54
C SER A 150 1.21 -3.53 -5.63
N HIS A 151 0.06 -3.20 -6.24
CA HIS A 151 -0.16 -2.11 -7.18
C HIS A 151 1.06 -1.65 -8.02
N PRO A 152 1.73 -2.55 -8.77
CA PRO A 152 3.04 -2.27 -9.36
C PRO A 152 3.09 -1.05 -10.28
N ALA A 153 1.99 -0.79 -11.02
CA ALA A 153 1.93 0.31 -11.98
C ALA A 153 1.96 1.70 -11.30
N VAL A 154 1.56 1.80 -10.03
CA VAL A 154 1.64 3.04 -9.24
C VAL A 154 3.10 3.47 -9.05
N HIS A 155 4.00 2.49 -8.85
CA HIS A 155 5.42 2.73 -8.65
C HIS A 155 6.22 2.86 -9.96
N PHE A 156 5.65 2.40 -11.07
CA PHE A 156 6.27 2.40 -12.40
C PHE A 156 5.35 3.03 -13.45
N PRO A 157 4.90 4.29 -13.28
CA PRO A 157 3.93 4.90 -14.17
C PRO A 157 4.46 4.94 -15.60
N LYS A 158 3.80 4.21 -16.51
CA LYS A 158 4.17 4.08 -17.93
C LYS A 158 5.57 3.51 -18.18
N ASN A 159 6.20 2.87 -17.18
CA ASN A 159 7.53 2.27 -17.29
C ASN A 159 7.48 0.73 -17.17
N TYR A 160 6.88 0.09 -18.17
CA TYR A 160 6.68 -1.37 -18.21
C TYR A 160 7.99 -2.17 -18.27
N GLU A 161 9.03 -1.64 -18.92
CA GLU A 161 10.34 -2.30 -18.97
C GLU A 161 11.00 -2.32 -17.57
N GLY A 162 10.99 -1.17 -16.87
CA GLY A 162 11.48 -1.08 -15.50
C GLY A 162 10.70 -1.98 -14.54
N LEU A 163 9.38 -2.01 -14.70
CA LEU A 163 8.48 -2.86 -13.93
C LEU A 163 8.83 -4.35 -14.10
N GLU A 164 8.95 -4.83 -15.34
CA GLU A 164 9.31 -6.22 -15.60
C GLU A 164 10.73 -6.56 -15.09
N ASN A 165 11.68 -5.62 -15.19
CA ASN A 165 13.03 -5.83 -14.67
C ASN A 165 13.03 -5.98 -13.15
N PHE A 166 12.30 -5.14 -12.43
CA PHE A 166 12.15 -5.30 -10.98
C PHE A 166 11.38 -6.58 -10.62
N LEU A 167 10.37 -6.97 -11.40
CA LEU A 167 9.68 -8.26 -11.22
C LEU A 167 10.65 -9.45 -11.27
N LYS A 168 11.62 -9.44 -12.20
CA LYS A 168 12.63 -10.51 -12.30
C LYS A 168 13.45 -10.63 -11.02
N GLU A 169 13.77 -9.51 -10.37
CA GLU A 169 14.46 -9.50 -9.08
C GLU A 169 13.58 -10.08 -7.97
N LEU A 170 12.31 -9.65 -7.89
CA LEU A 170 11.36 -10.18 -6.91
C LEU A 170 11.12 -11.70 -7.09
N VAL A 171 11.03 -12.18 -8.34
CA VAL A 171 10.93 -13.62 -8.67
C VAL A 171 12.20 -14.36 -8.22
N ALA A 172 13.38 -13.78 -8.38
CA ALA A 172 14.62 -14.35 -7.87
C ALA A 172 14.65 -14.43 -6.32
N TRP A 173 13.83 -13.63 -5.64
CA TRP A 173 13.60 -13.69 -4.20
C TRP A 173 12.36 -14.51 -3.81
N SER A 174 11.79 -15.26 -4.75
CA SER A 174 10.67 -16.19 -4.53
C SER A 174 9.34 -15.51 -4.16
N ILE A 175 9.08 -14.32 -4.69
CA ILE A 175 7.73 -13.73 -4.61
C ILE A 175 6.71 -14.64 -5.34
N GLU A 176 5.53 -14.84 -4.77
CA GLU A 176 4.53 -15.76 -5.31
C GLU A 176 3.49 -15.10 -6.21
N GLY A 177 3.20 -13.82 -5.99
CA GLY A 177 2.09 -13.17 -6.67
C GLY A 177 2.30 -11.72 -7.04
N ILE A 178 1.35 -11.23 -7.84
CA ILE A 178 1.26 -9.85 -8.28
C ILE A 178 -0.21 -9.40 -8.21
N GLU A 179 -0.44 -8.18 -7.76
CA GLU A 179 -1.74 -7.54 -7.83
C GLU A 179 -1.92 -6.96 -9.24
N ALA A 180 -2.76 -7.61 -10.05
CA ALA A 180 -3.03 -7.14 -11.42
C ALA A 180 -4.24 -6.19 -11.43
N PHE A 181 -5.25 -6.47 -10.61
CA PHE A 181 -6.51 -5.72 -10.57
C PHE A 181 -6.52 -4.79 -9.35
N ASN A 182 -6.21 -3.52 -9.54
CA ASN A 182 -6.23 -2.50 -8.47
C ASN A 182 -6.90 -1.23 -8.99
N HIS A 183 -7.70 -0.55 -8.18
CA HIS A 183 -8.39 0.70 -8.56
C HIS A 183 -7.47 1.77 -9.21
N SER A 184 -6.19 1.77 -8.88
CA SER A 184 -5.19 2.71 -9.42
C SER A 184 -4.55 2.26 -10.74
N HIS A 185 -4.91 1.08 -11.25
CA HIS A 185 -4.43 0.54 -12.53
C HIS A 185 -5.38 0.92 -13.66
N THR A 186 -4.80 1.24 -14.81
CA THR A 186 -5.55 1.33 -16.07
C THR A 186 -5.81 -0.06 -16.65
N GLU A 187 -6.61 -0.14 -17.72
CA GLU A 187 -6.81 -1.39 -18.47
C GLU A 187 -5.48 -1.89 -19.06
N ASP A 188 -4.67 -0.99 -19.64
CA ASP A 188 -3.35 -1.32 -20.18
C ASP A 188 -2.41 -1.86 -19.08
N ASP A 189 -2.40 -1.24 -17.90
CA ASP A 189 -1.62 -1.73 -16.75
C ASP A 189 -2.08 -3.13 -16.36
N THR A 190 -3.40 -3.36 -16.30
CA THR A 190 -3.99 -4.64 -15.92
C THR A 190 -3.66 -5.74 -16.93
N GLU A 191 -3.80 -5.47 -18.23
CA GLU A 191 -3.44 -6.40 -19.31
C GLU A 191 -1.96 -6.80 -19.21
N PHE A 192 -1.09 -5.81 -19.02
CA PHE A 192 0.34 -6.02 -18.91
C PHE A 192 0.71 -6.86 -17.68
N LEU A 193 0.19 -6.50 -16.51
CA LEU A 193 0.45 -7.21 -15.24
C LEU A 193 -0.12 -8.63 -15.27
N TYR A 194 -1.30 -8.83 -15.86
CA TYR A 194 -1.87 -10.15 -16.09
C TYR A 194 -0.99 -11.01 -17.02
N GLY A 195 -0.50 -10.42 -18.11
CA GLY A 195 0.45 -11.06 -19.02
C GLY A 195 1.74 -11.48 -18.32
N LEU A 196 2.32 -10.61 -17.48
CA LEU A 196 3.49 -10.93 -16.66
C LEU A 196 3.20 -12.04 -15.65
N ALA A 197 2.07 -11.98 -14.95
CA ALA A 197 1.70 -13.01 -13.98
C ALA A 197 1.65 -14.39 -14.64
N ASN A 198 1.03 -14.49 -15.82
CA ASN A 198 0.99 -15.75 -16.59
C ASN A 198 2.37 -16.18 -17.08
N LYS A 199 3.18 -15.24 -17.59
CA LYS A 199 4.56 -15.49 -18.06
C LYS A 199 5.44 -16.09 -16.96
N TYR A 200 5.30 -15.60 -15.72
CA TYR A 200 6.11 -16.02 -14.58
C TYR A 200 5.42 -17.07 -13.69
N GLY A 201 4.21 -17.52 -14.04
CA GLY A 201 3.47 -18.53 -13.29
C GLY A 201 3.02 -18.07 -11.90
N MET A 202 2.71 -16.80 -11.76
CA MET A 202 2.41 -16.15 -10.48
C MET A 202 0.94 -16.24 -10.09
N ILE A 203 0.68 -16.06 -8.80
CA ILE A 203 -0.66 -15.82 -8.28
C ILE A 203 -1.10 -14.42 -8.69
N ILE A 204 -2.27 -14.33 -9.31
CA ILE A 204 -2.92 -13.06 -9.64
C ILE A 204 -3.84 -12.68 -8.50
N THR A 205 -3.71 -11.45 -7.98
CA THR A 205 -4.56 -10.92 -6.92
C THR A 205 -5.25 -9.63 -7.33
N ALA A 206 -6.19 -9.19 -6.49
CA ALA A 206 -6.98 -7.99 -6.69
C ALA A 206 -7.21 -7.29 -5.35
N GLY A 207 -7.26 -5.95 -5.37
CA GLY A 207 -7.47 -5.13 -4.17
C GLY A 207 -8.05 -3.76 -4.49
N SER A 208 -8.89 -3.24 -3.59
CA SER A 208 -9.48 -1.90 -3.74
C SER A 208 -8.58 -0.78 -3.22
N ASP A 209 -7.55 -1.15 -2.45
CA ASP A 209 -6.68 -0.21 -1.72
C ASP A 209 -7.48 0.83 -0.90
N PHE A 210 -8.55 0.37 -0.26
CA PHE A 210 -9.52 1.24 0.41
C PHE A 210 -8.94 1.90 1.68
N HIS A 211 -9.02 3.23 1.76
CA HIS A 211 -8.49 4.02 2.86
C HIS A 211 -9.53 4.85 3.62
N GLU A 212 -10.60 5.33 2.95
CA GLU A 212 -11.69 6.05 3.59
C GLU A 212 -12.97 6.12 2.75
N VAL A 213 -14.10 6.33 3.42
CA VAL A 213 -15.38 6.58 2.77
C VAL A 213 -15.30 7.93 2.03
N GLY A 214 -15.41 7.91 0.70
CA GLY A 214 -15.43 9.09 -0.16
C GLY A 214 -14.18 9.32 -1.02
N GLN A 215 -13.12 8.52 -0.88
CA GLN A 215 -11.91 8.60 -1.72
C GLN A 215 -11.95 7.72 -2.98
N HIS A 216 -13.08 7.72 -3.68
CA HIS A 216 -13.14 7.19 -5.05
C HIS A 216 -13.69 8.29 -5.95
N HIS A 217 -12.81 9.19 -6.41
CA HIS A 217 -13.19 10.15 -7.45
C HIS A 217 -13.26 9.39 -8.77
N ARG A 218 -14.43 9.44 -9.43
CA ARG A 218 -14.53 9.11 -10.86
C ARG A 218 -13.68 10.13 -11.61
N SER A 219 -12.65 9.70 -12.32
CA SER A 219 -12.05 10.57 -13.34
C SER A 219 -13.13 10.90 -14.38
N PRO A 220 -13.35 12.18 -14.73
CA PRO A 220 -14.22 12.56 -15.85
C PRO A 220 -13.70 12.08 -17.21
N GLU A 221 -12.44 11.62 -17.30
CA GLU A 221 -11.78 11.22 -18.55
C GLU A 221 -12.08 9.77 -18.96
N GLY A 222 -12.83 9.01 -18.17
CA GLY A 222 -13.28 7.67 -18.55
C GLY A 222 -12.21 6.58 -18.46
N LEU A 223 -11.10 6.81 -17.74
CA LEU A 223 -10.25 5.73 -17.26
C LEU A 223 -11.05 4.97 -16.20
N HIS A 224 -11.50 3.75 -16.54
CA HIS A 224 -12.33 2.89 -15.72
C HIS A 224 -11.68 2.64 -14.36
N SER A 225 -12.01 3.45 -13.35
CA SER A 225 -11.60 3.21 -11.99
C SER A 225 -12.52 2.13 -11.43
N ALA A 226 -12.18 0.87 -11.72
CA ALA A 226 -12.95 -0.29 -11.27
C ALA A 226 -13.22 -0.18 -9.76
N GLU A 227 -14.49 -0.26 -9.38
CA GLU A 227 -14.93 -0.35 -7.98
C GLU A 227 -14.95 -1.82 -7.53
N ASN A 228 -15.14 -2.73 -8.48
CA ASN A 228 -15.17 -4.18 -8.27
C ASN A 228 -14.25 -4.87 -9.28
N VAL A 229 -13.75 -6.06 -8.92
CA VAL A 229 -12.96 -6.89 -9.86
C VAL A 229 -13.75 -7.22 -11.14
N GLY A 230 -15.08 -7.25 -11.07
CA GLY A 230 -15.96 -7.45 -12.22
C GLY A 230 -16.03 -6.28 -13.20
N ASP A 231 -15.45 -5.11 -12.86
CA ASP A 231 -15.39 -3.97 -13.77
C ASP A 231 -14.20 -4.07 -14.74
N TYR A 232 -13.24 -4.96 -14.46
CA TYR A 232 -12.14 -5.27 -15.37
C TYR A 232 -12.56 -6.33 -16.39
N GLU A 233 -12.04 -6.22 -17.61
CA GLU A 233 -11.88 -7.40 -18.45
C GLU A 233 -10.97 -8.37 -17.71
N THR A 234 -11.51 -9.46 -17.17
CA THR A 234 -10.69 -10.39 -16.39
C THR A 234 -9.79 -11.25 -17.29
N TYR A 235 -9.80 -11.06 -18.60
CA TYR A 235 -9.03 -11.85 -19.57
C TYR A 235 -9.19 -13.37 -19.37
N SER A 236 -10.44 -13.77 -19.10
CA SER A 236 -10.85 -15.15 -18.75
C SER A 236 -10.34 -15.66 -17.40
N PHE A 237 -9.72 -14.82 -16.57
CA PHE A 237 -9.31 -15.16 -15.23
C PHE A 237 -10.54 -15.40 -14.34
N PRO A 238 -10.68 -16.60 -13.75
CA PRO A 238 -11.74 -16.88 -12.80
C PRO A 238 -11.41 -16.23 -11.45
N ILE A 239 -12.11 -15.16 -11.09
CA ILE A 239 -11.91 -14.44 -9.80
C ILE A 239 -11.99 -15.40 -8.59
N GLY A 240 -12.82 -16.44 -8.67
CA GLY A 240 -12.91 -17.47 -7.64
C GLY A 240 -11.61 -18.22 -7.35
N ASP A 241 -10.67 -18.23 -8.29
CA ASP A 241 -9.36 -18.89 -8.12
C ASP A 241 -8.41 -18.11 -7.22
N ILE A 242 -8.59 -16.79 -7.03
CA ILE A 242 -7.65 -15.97 -6.23
C ILE A 242 -7.49 -16.58 -4.85
N VAL A 243 -8.62 -16.83 -4.18
CA VAL A 243 -8.64 -17.37 -2.81
C VAL A 243 -8.08 -18.80 -2.77
N VAL A 244 -8.44 -19.65 -3.74
CA VAL A 244 -7.97 -21.04 -3.80
C VAL A 244 -6.46 -21.11 -4.01
N LYS A 245 -5.91 -20.30 -4.92
CA LYS A 245 -4.47 -20.25 -5.20
C LYS A 245 -3.68 -19.67 -4.03
N LEU A 246 -4.20 -18.62 -3.39
CA LEU A 246 -3.61 -18.07 -2.17
C LEU A 246 -3.56 -19.11 -1.05
N ASP A 247 -4.65 -19.86 -0.84
CA ASP A 247 -4.68 -20.91 0.18
C ASP A 247 -3.66 -22.00 -0.07
N ALA A 248 -3.63 -22.52 -1.29
CA ALA A 248 -2.66 -23.55 -1.68
C ALA A 248 -1.22 -23.07 -1.47
N ALA A 249 -0.93 -21.81 -1.80
CA ALA A 249 0.39 -21.23 -1.62
C ALA A 249 0.74 -21.01 -0.13
N VAL A 250 -0.21 -20.54 0.69
CA VAL A 250 -0.01 -20.40 2.14
C VAL A 250 0.20 -21.76 2.81
N GLU A 251 -0.57 -22.78 2.43
CA GLU A 251 -0.39 -24.14 2.93
C GLU A 251 0.97 -24.72 2.55
N GLN A 252 1.37 -24.55 1.28
CA GLN A 252 2.69 -24.95 0.82
C GLN A 252 3.80 -24.25 1.60
N GLN A 253 3.65 -22.94 1.85
CA GLN A 253 4.65 -22.15 2.56
C GLN A 253 4.80 -22.58 4.03
N ARG A 254 3.70 -22.93 4.71
CA ARG A 254 3.74 -23.46 6.08
C ARG A 254 4.29 -24.88 6.18
N GLY A 255 4.33 -25.60 5.07
CA GLY A 255 4.92 -26.94 4.98
C GLY A 255 6.42 -26.96 4.68
N ARG A 256 7.02 -25.81 4.33
CA ARG A 256 8.47 -25.63 4.10
C ARG A 256 9.19 -25.35 5.42
#